data_AF-A0A7Y5AHY8-F1
#
_entry.id   AF-A0A7Y5AHY8-F1
#
_cell.length_a   1.000
_cell.length_b   1.000
_cell.length_c   1.000
_cell.angle_alpha   90.00
_cell.angle_beta   90.00
_cell.angle_gamma   90.00
#
_symmetry.space_group_name_H-M   'P 1'
#
loop_
_entity.id
_entity.type
_entity.pdbx_description
1 polymer ?
#
loop_
_entity_poly.entity_id
_entity_poly.type
_entity_poly.pdbx_seq_one_letter_code
_entity_poly.pdbx_strand_id
1 'polypeptide(L)'
;MIAESLQLVVDSAPFLLKGAGYTVLLSVGGMFFGLVLGFALALMRLSKILPLNWLARIYVSFFRGTPLLVQLFVIYFGMPQIGIELDPIPASLIGLSLNMAAYICEILRAAISSIDRGQWEAAASIGMTRVQAMRRAILPQALRTALPPLGNSFISLVKDTALAATIQVP
;
A
#
# COMPACT_ATOMS: atom_id res chain seq x y z
N MET A 1 -7.84 -28.40 32.77
CA MET A 1 -8.44 -27.26 32.04
C MET A 1 -7.52 -26.03 31.98
N ILE A 2 -7.36 -25.20 33.02
CA ILE A 2 -6.52 -23.98 32.93
C ILE A 2 -5.03 -24.31 32.69
N ALA A 3 -4.48 -25.31 33.40
CA ALA A 3 -3.09 -25.73 33.21
C ALA A 3 -2.82 -26.30 31.82
N GLU A 4 -3.77 -27.06 31.25
CA GLU A 4 -3.67 -27.60 29.88
C GLU A 4 -3.73 -26.48 28.82
N SER A 5 -4.60 -25.48 29.01
CA SER A 5 -4.63 -24.30 28.13
C SER A 5 -3.34 -23.50 28.20
N LEU A 6 -2.75 -23.36 29.40
CA LEU A 6 -1.48 -22.65 29.58
C LEU A 6 -0.33 -23.41 28.89
N GLN A 7 -0.31 -24.73 29.01
CA GLN A 7 0.69 -25.59 28.39
C GLN A 7 0.58 -25.57 26.86
N LEU A 8 -0.63 -25.60 26.32
CA LEU A 8 -0.88 -25.42 24.88
C LEU A 8 -0.35 -24.10 24.34
N VAL A 9 -0.51 -22.99 25.09
CA VAL A 9 0.01 -21.67 24.70
C VAL A 9 1.53 -21.69 24.67
N VAL A 10 2.17 -22.29 25.67
CA VAL A 10 3.64 -22.42 25.74
C VAL A 10 4.17 -23.27 24.59
N ASP A 11 3.51 -24.40 24.31
CA ASP A 11 3.89 -25.30 23.21
C ASP A 11 3.70 -24.66 21.83
N SER A 12 2.70 -23.78 21.70
CA SER A 12 2.40 -23.06 20.45
C SER A 12 3.22 -21.77 20.28
N ALA A 13 3.81 -21.24 21.34
CA ALA A 13 4.52 -19.95 21.32
C ALA A 13 5.62 -19.86 20.23
N PRO A 14 6.45 -20.90 20.00
CA PRO A 14 7.45 -20.86 18.92
C PRO A 14 6.82 -20.72 17.52
N PHE A 15 5.69 -21.39 17.30
CA PHE A 15 4.96 -21.32 16.02
C PHE A 15 4.32 -19.94 15.82
N LEU A 16 3.69 -19.40 16.87
CA LEU A 16 3.11 -18.06 16.85
C LEU A 16 4.16 -16.96 16.61
N LEU A 17 5.34 -17.08 17.22
CA LEU A 17 6.46 -16.17 16.98
C LEU A 17 6.96 -16.22 15.53
N LYS A 18 6.99 -17.42 14.93
CA LYS A 18 7.34 -17.58 13.52
C LYS A 18 6.31 -16.89 12.61
N GLY A 19 5.02 -17.10 12.84
CA GLY A 19 3.94 -16.43 12.10
C GLY A 19 3.96 -14.90 12.27
N ALA A 20 4.29 -14.40 13.47
CA ALA A 20 4.51 -12.98 13.71
C ALA A 20 5.67 -12.43 12.87
N GLY A 21 6.75 -13.20 12.70
CA GLY A 21 7.85 -12.88 11.80
C GLY A 21 7.41 -12.69 10.34
N TYR A 22 6.59 -13.61 9.81
CA TYR A 22 6.03 -13.47 8.46
C TYR A 22 5.08 -12.28 8.33
N THR A 23 4.27 -12.00 9.37
CA THR A 23 3.40 -10.82 9.42
C THR A 23 4.21 -9.53 9.30
N VAL A 24 5.31 -9.42 10.06
CA VAL A 24 6.22 -8.25 9.97
C VAL A 24 6.87 -8.16 8.59
N LEU A 25 7.37 -9.28 8.05
CA LEU A 25 7.98 -9.33 6.72
C LEU A 25 7.02 -8.83 5.63
N LEU A 26 5.80 -9.38 5.59
CA LEU A 26 4.81 -9.07 4.57
C LEU A 26 4.25 -7.65 4.74
N SER A 27 4.03 -7.18 5.97
CA SER A 27 3.51 -5.83 6.20
C SER A 27 4.56 -4.76 5.88
N VAL A 28 5.81 -4.92 6.33
CA VAL A 28 6.89 -3.97 6.04
C VAL A 28 7.24 -3.98 4.56
N GLY A 29 7.40 -5.16 3.96
CA GLY A 29 7.69 -5.28 2.53
C GLY A 29 6.53 -4.78 1.67
N GLY A 30 5.30 -5.18 2.00
CA GLY A 30 4.07 -4.74 1.33
C GLY A 30 3.93 -3.23 1.34
N MET A 31 4.18 -2.61 2.50
CA MET A 31 4.17 -1.16 2.68
C MET A 31 5.28 -0.48 1.89
N PHE A 32 6.51 -1.00 1.93
CA PHE A 32 7.65 -0.42 1.23
C PHE A 32 7.41 -0.36 -0.29
N PHE A 33 7.10 -1.49 -0.91
CA PHE A 33 6.84 -1.55 -2.36
C PHE A 33 5.54 -0.84 -2.74
N GLY A 34 4.51 -0.94 -1.89
CA GLY A 34 3.26 -0.21 -2.06
C GLY A 34 3.47 1.31 -2.03
N LEU A 35 4.36 1.81 -1.16
CA LEU A 35 4.65 3.24 -1.05
C LEU A 35 5.42 3.74 -2.27
N VAL A 36 6.41 2.98 -2.75
CA VAL A 36 7.15 3.31 -3.97
C VAL A 36 6.21 3.38 -5.19
N LEU A 37 5.41 2.33 -5.40
CA LEU A 37 4.48 2.27 -6.53
C LEU A 37 3.33 3.28 -6.39
N GLY A 38 2.76 3.42 -5.19
CA GLY A 38 1.68 4.36 -4.89
C GLY A 38 2.10 5.81 -5.06
N PHE A 39 3.35 6.16 -4.72
CA PHE A 39 3.91 7.47 -5.00
C PHE A 39 4.02 7.74 -6.50
N ALA A 40 4.53 6.79 -7.29
CA ALA A 40 4.59 6.92 -8.75
C ALA A 40 3.19 7.11 -9.36
N LEU A 41 2.21 6.31 -8.93
CA LEU A 41 0.81 6.41 -9.37
C LEU A 41 0.17 7.75 -8.96
N ALA A 42 0.50 8.28 -7.77
CA ALA A 42 0.03 9.59 -7.33
C ALA A 42 0.54 10.71 -8.26
N LEU A 43 1.82 10.66 -8.63
CA LEU A 43 2.40 11.60 -9.60
C LEU A 43 1.71 11.50 -10.97
N MET A 44 1.45 10.28 -11.45
CA MET A 44 0.71 10.06 -12.70
C MET A 44 -0.71 10.66 -12.64
N ARG A 45 -1.43 10.48 -11.52
CA ARG A 45 -2.78 11.06 -11.36
C ARG A 45 -2.82 12.58 -11.17
N LEU A 46 -1.73 13.18 -10.71
CA LEU A 46 -1.58 14.64 -10.63
C LEU A 46 -1.03 15.25 -11.93
N SER A 47 -0.58 14.41 -12.87
CA SER A 47 -0.08 14.86 -14.16
C SER A 47 -1.19 15.46 -15.03
N LYS A 48 -0.82 16.46 -15.83
CA LYS A 48 -1.64 17.02 -16.91
C LYS A 48 -1.71 16.10 -18.14
N ILE A 49 -0.82 15.11 -18.24
CA ILE A 49 -0.74 14.18 -19.36
C ILE A 49 -1.89 13.18 -19.22
N LEU A 50 -2.92 13.34 -20.06
CA LEU A 50 -4.17 12.56 -20.02
C LEU A 50 -3.94 11.04 -20.01
N PRO A 51 -3.09 10.44 -20.88
CA PRO A 51 -2.84 9.00 -20.85
C PRO A 51 -2.30 8.48 -19.51
N LEU A 52 -1.34 9.19 -18.90
CA LEU A 52 -0.76 8.79 -17.62
C LEU A 52 -1.80 8.85 -16.50
N ASN A 53 -2.61 9.92 -16.49
CA ASN A 53 -3.68 10.08 -15.51
C ASN A 53 -4.70 8.95 -15.63
N TRP A 54 -5.11 8.63 -16.86
CA TRP A 54 -6.10 7.59 -17.13
C TRP A 54 -5.59 6.20 -16.76
N LEU A 55 -4.35 5.85 -17.11
CA LEU A 55 -3.73 4.58 -16.73
C LEU A 55 -3.72 4.39 -15.21
N ALA A 56 -3.30 5.41 -14.47
CA ALA A 56 -3.28 5.35 -13.01
C ALA A 56 -4.70 5.33 -12.41
N ARG A 57 -5.70 5.97 -13.03
CA ARG A 57 -7.11 5.85 -12.61
C ARG A 57 -7.64 4.43 -12.75
N ILE A 58 -7.37 3.76 -13.88
CA ILE A 58 -7.78 2.37 -14.10
C ILE A 58 -7.16 1.46 -13.06
N TYR A 59 -5.83 1.57 -12.89
CA TYR A 59 -5.12 0.80 -11.87
C TYR A 59 -5.78 0.98 -10.49
N VAL A 60 -5.95 2.23 -10.04
CA VAL A 60 -6.50 2.51 -8.71
C VAL A 60 -7.93 1.99 -8.59
N SER A 61 -8.76 2.17 -9.62
CA SER A 61 -10.14 1.70 -9.63
C SER A 61 -10.23 0.18 -9.57
N PHE A 62 -9.36 -0.53 -10.28
CA PHE A 62 -9.31 -1.99 -10.29
C PHE A 62 -8.89 -2.53 -8.92
N PHE A 63 -7.76 -2.08 -8.39
CA PHE A 63 -7.21 -2.61 -7.14
C PHE A 63 -8.02 -2.22 -5.90
N ARG A 64 -8.69 -1.06 -5.90
CA ARG A 64 -9.62 -0.69 -4.81
C ARG A 64 -11.03 -1.26 -5.00
N GLY A 65 -11.41 -1.61 -6.22
CA GLY A 65 -12.71 -2.17 -6.57
C GLY A 65 -12.77 -3.70 -6.49
N THR A 66 -11.63 -4.37 -6.34
CA THR A 66 -11.55 -5.83 -6.25
C THR A 66 -11.09 -6.27 -4.85
N PRO A 67 -11.65 -7.37 -4.29
CA PRO A 67 -11.20 -7.87 -3.00
C PRO A 67 -9.73 -8.30 -3.03
N LEU A 68 -8.97 -7.94 -1.99
CA LEU A 68 -7.56 -8.34 -1.85
C LEU A 68 -7.38 -9.86 -1.91
N LEU A 69 -8.29 -10.62 -1.28
CA LEU A 69 -8.26 -12.09 -1.33
C LEU A 69 -8.32 -12.63 -2.78
N VAL A 70 -9.17 -12.03 -3.62
CA VAL A 70 -9.27 -12.41 -5.04
C VAL A 70 -7.97 -12.08 -5.77
N GLN A 71 -7.35 -10.93 -5.47
CA GLN A 71 -6.06 -10.56 -6.06
C GLN A 71 -4.97 -11.59 -5.69
N LEU A 72 -4.90 -12.00 -4.43
CA LEU A 72 -3.97 -13.04 -3.97
C LEU A 72 -4.21 -14.38 -4.67
N PHE A 73 -5.46 -14.80 -4.82
CA PHE A 73 -5.80 -16.04 -5.52
C PHE A 73 -5.44 -16.00 -6.99
N VAL A 74 -5.70 -14.89 -7.68
CA VAL A 74 -5.31 -14.74 -9.09
C VAL A 74 -3.79 -14.79 -9.24
N ILE A 75 -3.04 -14.15 -8.33
CA ILE A 75 -1.57 -14.14 -8.38
C ILE A 75 -1.01 -15.53 -8.10
N TYR A 76 -1.51 -16.24 -7.08
CA TYR A 76 -0.95 -17.52 -6.66
C TYR A 76 -1.46 -18.71 -7.48
N PHE A 77 -2.77 -18.81 -7.71
CA PHE A 77 -3.39 -19.94 -8.43
C PHE A 77 -3.64 -19.67 -9.91
N GLY A 78 -3.74 -18.40 -10.33
CA GLY A 78 -4.00 -18.03 -11.72
C GLY A 78 -2.74 -17.95 -12.58
N MET A 79 -1.65 -17.36 -12.06
CA MET A 79 -0.39 -17.18 -12.79
C MET A 79 0.26 -18.48 -13.30
N PRO A 80 0.17 -19.64 -12.60
CA PRO A 80 0.67 -20.90 -13.13
C PRO A 80 0.06 -21.29 -14.48
N GLN A 81 -1.17 -20.87 -14.78
CA GLN A 81 -1.83 -21.16 -16.08
C GLN A 81 -1.15 -20.48 -17.27
N ILE A 82 -0.37 -19.42 -17.02
CA ILE A 82 0.45 -18.74 -18.04
C ILE A 82 1.95 -19.04 -17.88
N GLY A 83 2.29 -20.08 -17.12
CA GLY A 83 3.67 -20.56 -16.94
C GLY A 83 4.49 -19.79 -15.89
N ILE A 84 3.84 -19.01 -15.02
CA ILE A 84 4.53 -18.27 -13.95
C ILE A 84 4.13 -18.86 -12.60
N GLU A 85 5.05 -19.61 -12.00
CA GLU A 85 4.88 -20.19 -10.67
C GLU A 85 5.56 -19.30 -9.63
N LEU A 86 4.83 -18.95 -8.57
CA LEU A 86 5.30 -18.10 -7.49
C LEU A 86 5.14 -18.83 -6.17
N ASP A 87 6.18 -18.83 -5.35
CA ASP A 87 6.07 -19.26 -3.96
C ASP A 87 5.06 -18.37 -3.18
N PRO A 88 4.45 -18.89 -2.09
CA PRO A 88 3.45 -18.15 -1.30
C PRO A 88 3.89 -16.76 -0.83
N ILE A 89 5.14 -16.61 -0.40
CA ILE A 89 5.68 -15.36 0.14
C ILE A 89 5.78 -14.27 -0.96
N PRO A 90 6.49 -14.48 -2.09
CA PRO A 90 6.53 -13.49 -3.16
C PRO A 90 5.16 -13.21 -3.77
N ALA A 91 4.29 -14.23 -3.92
CA ALA A 91 2.91 -14.03 -4.38
C ALA A 91 2.12 -13.08 -3.44
N SER A 92 2.23 -13.31 -2.13
CA SER A 92 1.62 -12.45 -1.10
C SER A 92 2.18 -11.05 -1.15
N LEU A 93 3.50 -10.91 -1.24
CA LEU A 93 4.17 -9.62 -1.26
C LEU A 93 3.72 -8.79 -2.47
N ILE A 94 3.68 -9.39 -3.66
CA ILE A 94 3.19 -8.73 -4.89
C ILE A 94 1.74 -8.29 -4.71
N GLY A 95 0.84 -9.19 -4.29
CA GLY A 95 -0.58 -8.86 -4.15
C GLY A 95 -0.84 -7.76 -3.13
N LEU A 96 -0.21 -7.86 -1.96
CA LEU A 96 -0.29 -6.85 -0.90
C LEU A 96 0.26 -5.49 -1.37
N SER A 97 1.42 -5.47 -2.04
CA SER A 97 2.03 -4.24 -2.56
C SER A 97 1.18 -3.58 -3.63
N LEU A 98 0.64 -4.34 -4.57
CA LEU A 98 -0.21 -3.79 -5.64
C LEU A 98 -1.49 -3.17 -5.07
N ASN A 99 -2.13 -3.86 -4.13
CA ASN A 99 -3.30 -3.36 -3.42
C ASN A 99 -2.97 -2.08 -2.65
N MET A 100 -1.93 -2.14 -1.81
CA MET A 100 -1.48 -1.03 -0.96
C MET A 100 -1.10 0.20 -1.79
N ALA A 101 -0.47 0.02 -2.95
CA ALA A 101 -0.13 1.12 -3.86
C ALA A 101 -1.35 1.93 -4.31
N ALA A 102 -2.49 1.27 -4.54
CA ALA A 102 -3.72 1.96 -4.93
C ALA A 102 -4.28 2.84 -3.81
N TYR A 103 -4.26 2.36 -2.56
CA TYR A 103 -4.65 3.14 -1.39
C TYR A 103 -3.68 4.30 -1.12
N ILE A 104 -2.36 4.06 -1.20
CA ILE A 104 -1.35 5.11 -1.02
C ILE A 104 -1.47 6.18 -2.10
N CYS A 105 -1.72 5.81 -3.35
CA CYS A 105 -1.96 6.78 -4.43
C CYS A 105 -3.10 7.75 -4.10
N GLU A 106 -4.21 7.24 -3.56
CA GLU A 106 -5.34 8.07 -3.15
C GLU A 106 -5.03 8.95 -1.94
N ILE A 107 -4.34 8.40 -0.94
CA ILE A 107 -3.92 9.15 0.25
C ILE A 107 -3.02 10.32 -0.15
N LEU A 108 -1.99 10.08 -0.94
CA LEU A 108 -1.05 11.11 -1.39
C LEU A 108 -1.72 12.15 -2.28
N ARG A 109 -2.57 11.72 -3.22
CA ARG A 109 -3.34 12.65 -4.07
C ARG A 109 -4.27 13.54 -3.23
N ALA A 110 -4.98 12.95 -2.27
CA ALA A 110 -5.89 13.67 -1.39
C ALA A 110 -5.13 14.66 -0.50
N ALA A 111 -4.00 14.25 0.08
CA ALA A 111 -3.17 15.11 0.92
C ALA A 111 -2.57 16.30 0.15
N ILE A 112 -2.19 16.11 -1.12
CA ILE A 112 -1.73 17.22 -1.97
C ILE A 112 -2.89 18.16 -2.32
N SER A 113 -4.06 17.59 -2.58
CA SER A 113 -5.26 18.35 -2.96
C SER A 113 -5.91 19.08 -1.78
N SER A 114 -5.63 18.67 -0.54
CA SER A 114 -6.13 19.32 0.68
C SER A 114 -5.34 20.57 1.08
N ILE A 115 -4.21 20.86 0.42
CA ILE A 115 -3.43 22.07 0.69
C ILE A 115 -4.19 23.28 0.17
N ASP A 116 -4.35 24.28 1.04
CA ASP A 116 -5.12 25.49 0.76
C ASP A 116 -4.65 26.18 -0.52
N ARG A 117 -5.61 26.69 -1.30
CA ARG A 117 -5.33 27.34 -2.59
C ARG A 117 -4.49 28.60 -2.42
N GLY A 118 -4.59 29.29 -1.28
CA GLY A 118 -3.76 30.44 -0.94
C GLY A 118 -2.26 30.11 -0.88
N GLN A 119 -1.85 28.89 -0.54
CA GLN A 119 -0.45 28.48 -0.61
C GLN A 119 0.07 28.43 -2.05
N TRP A 120 -0.77 27.97 -2.97
CA TRP A 120 -0.45 27.94 -4.39
C TRP A 120 -0.40 29.34 -4.98
N GLU A 121 -1.35 30.20 -4.61
CA GLU A 121 -1.42 31.58 -5.07
C GLU A 121 -0.27 32.42 -4.49
N ALA A 122 0.08 32.26 -3.21
CA ALA A 122 1.23 32.93 -2.61
C ALA A 122 2.55 32.53 -3.27
N ALA A 123 2.75 31.23 -3.55
CA ALA A 123 3.93 30.75 -4.26
C ALA A 123 4.02 31.35 -5.68
N ALA A 124 2.89 31.44 -6.39
CA ALA A 124 2.84 32.05 -7.71
C ALA A 124 3.12 33.57 -7.66
N SER A 125 2.60 34.28 -6.67
CA SER A 125 2.80 35.73 -6.48
C SER A 125 4.26 36.12 -6.23
N ILE A 126 5.07 35.23 -5.67
CA ILE A 126 6.52 35.42 -5.50
C ILE A 126 7.34 34.82 -6.66
N GLY A 127 6.70 34.48 -7.78
CA GLY A 127 7.36 34.03 -9.01
C GLY A 127 7.80 32.56 -9.04
N MET A 128 7.31 31.70 -8.14
CA MET A 128 7.65 30.27 -8.18
C MET A 128 6.97 29.58 -9.36
N THR A 129 7.75 28.76 -10.08
CA THR A 129 7.22 27.77 -11.01
C THR A 129 6.42 26.69 -10.26
N ARG A 130 5.53 25.98 -10.95
CA ARG A 130 4.71 24.89 -10.36
C ARG A 130 5.57 23.80 -9.70
N VAL A 131 6.75 23.52 -10.25
CA VAL A 131 7.70 22.54 -9.68
C VAL A 131 8.34 23.08 -8.40
N GLN A 132 8.74 24.35 -8.37
CA GLN A 132 9.27 25.00 -7.17
C GLN A 132 8.21 25.07 -6.06
N ALA A 133 6.99 25.50 -6.39
CA ALA A 133 5.87 25.55 -5.45
C ALA A 133 5.57 24.15 -4.89
N MET A 134 5.47 23.14 -5.76
CA MET A 134 5.27 21.75 -5.36
C MET A 134 6.35 21.26 -4.39
N ARG A 135 7.63 21.44 -4.73
CA ARG A 135 8.75 20.92 -3.93
C ARG A 135 8.94 21.66 -2.61
N ARG A 136 8.78 22.99 -2.60
CA ARG A 136 9.19 23.84 -1.46
C ARG A 136 8.05 24.20 -0.52
N ALA A 137 6.82 24.32 -1.02
CA ALA A 137 5.67 24.72 -0.21
C ALA A 137 4.69 23.56 0.00
N ILE A 138 4.22 22.94 -1.09
CA ILE A 138 3.08 22.03 -1.05
C ILE A 138 3.46 20.65 -0.51
N LEU A 139 4.48 20.00 -1.08
CA LEU A 139 4.85 18.63 -0.73
C LEU A 139 5.24 18.45 0.75
N PRO A 140 6.00 19.36 1.39
CA PRO A 140 6.30 19.24 2.82
C PRO A 140 5.06 19.38 3.74
N GLN A 141 4.03 20.09 3.30
CA GLN A 141 2.76 20.20 4.01
C GLN A 141 1.90 18.95 3.78
N ALA A 142 1.76 18.55 2.51
CA ALA A 142 1.01 17.36 2.13
C ALA A 142 1.56 16.09 2.77
N LEU A 143 2.88 15.96 2.91
CA LEU A 143 3.49 14.81 3.58
C LEU A 143 3.08 14.72 5.05
N ARG A 144 3.01 15.86 5.76
CA ARG A 144 2.52 15.90 7.14
C ARG A 144 1.05 15.49 7.24
N THR A 145 0.23 15.91 6.29
CA THR A 145 -1.18 15.50 6.20
C THR A 145 -1.36 14.02 5.82
N ALA A 146 -0.45 13.47 5.01
CA ALA A 146 -0.49 12.07 4.58
C ALA A 146 -0.02 11.07 5.65
N LEU A 147 0.83 11.48 6.60
CA LEU A 147 1.40 10.58 7.60
C LEU A 147 0.35 9.83 8.43
N PRO A 148 -0.69 10.48 9.02
CA PRO A 148 -1.71 9.76 9.78
C PRO A 148 -2.48 8.70 8.97
N PRO A 149 -3.03 8.98 7.77
CA PRO A 149 -3.70 7.96 6.97
C PRO A 149 -2.76 6.88 6.45
N LEU A 150 -1.49 7.18 6.16
CA LEU A 150 -0.50 6.15 5.82
C LEU A 150 -0.27 5.18 6.99
N GLY A 151 -0.22 5.69 8.23
CA GLY A 151 -0.15 4.86 9.44
C GLY A 151 -1.37 3.95 9.60
N ASN A 152 -2.57 4.49 9.40
CA ASN A 152 -3.81 3.69 9.43
C ASN A 152 -3.80 2.60 8.35
N SER A 153 -3.33 2.93 7.15
CA SER A 153 -3.14 1.98 6.07
C SER A 153 -2.14 0.88 6.41
N PHE A 154 -1.03 1.20 7.08
CA PHE A 154 -0.07 0.21 7.56
C PHE A 154 -0.69 -0.73 8.61
N ILE A 155 -1.46 -0.20 9.56
CA ILE A 155 -2.20 -1.02 10.55
C ILE A 155 -3.20 -1.96 9.86
N SER A 156 -3.91 -1.47 8.84
CA SER A 156 -4.78 -2.32 8.03
C SER A 156 -3.99 -3.39 7.29
N LEU A 157 -2.87 -3.04 6.68
CA LEU A 157 -2.00 -3.99 5.99
C LEU A 157 -1.50 -5.11 6.92
N VAL A 158 -1.11 -4.79 8.16
CA VAL A 158 -0.72 -5.79 9.18
C VAL A 158 -1.87 -6.77 9.48
N LYS A 159 -3.13 -6.34 9.42
CA LYS A 159 -4.28 -7.27 9.55
C LYS A 159 -4.48 -8.06 8.26
N ASP A 160 -4.33 -7.41 7.11
CA ASP A 160 -4.54 -8.01 5.81
C ASP A 160 -3.50 -9.10 5.46
N THR A 161 -2.31 -9.07 6.07
CA THR A 161 -1.32 -10.17 5.91
C THR A 161 -1.87 -11.51 6.39
N ALA A 162 -2.88 -11.55 7.27
CA ALA A 162 -3.53 -12.80 7.67
C ALA A 162 -4.22 -13.51 6.50
N LEU A 163 -4.61 -12.78 5.45
CA LEU A 163 -5.15 -13.39 4.23
C LEU A 163 -4.11 -14.23 3.50
N ALA A 164 -2.82 -13.98 3.69
CA ALA A 164 -1.74 -14.75 3.08
C ALA A 164 -1.74 -16.23 3.52
N ALA A 165 -2.28 -16.55 4.70
CA ALA A 165 -2.44 -17.92 5.16
C ALA A 165 -3.33 -18.75 4.21
N THR A 166 -4.28 -18.10 3.50
CA THR A 166 -5.16 -18.77 2.53
C THR A 166 -4.42 -19.25 1.27
N ILE A 167 -3.24 -18.70 0.99
CA ILE A 167 -2.35 -19.12 -0.08
C ILE A 167 -1.07 -19.78 0.45
N GLN A 168 -1.19 -20.45 1.61
CA GLN A 168 -0.17 -21.33 2.18
C GLN A 168 1.08 -20.61 2.70
N VAL A 169 0.99 -19.32 3.05
CA VAL A 169 2.03 -18.71 3.90
C VAL A 169 1.93 -19.30 5.32
N PRO A 170 3.04 -19.78 5.92
CA PRO A 170 3.03 -20.42 7.23
C PRO A 170 2.64 -19.50 8.40
#